data_AF-D0BN27-F1
#
_entry.id   AF-D0BN27-F1
#
_cell.length_a   1.000
_cell.length_b   1.000
_cell.length_c   1.000
_cell.angle_alpha   90.00
_cell.angle_beta   90.00
_cell.angle_gamma   90.00
#
_symmetry.space_group_name_H-M   'P 1'
#
loop_
_entity.id
_entity.type
_entity.pdbx_description
1 polymer ?
#
loop_
_entity_poly.entity_id
_entity_poly.type
_entity_poly.pdbx_seq_one_letter_code
_entity_poly.pdbx_strand_id
1 'polypeptide(L)' 'MHKNYYDGPPEYRPLSAWEYFGYGLLIAIPIVGFVMMLYYSFDNSNINRRNFARYLLCNGILVLVFGVFWIGINYYPK' A
#
# COMPACT_ATOMS: atom_id res chain seq x y z
N MET A 1 14.72 14.33 -3.96
CA MET A 1 14.78 14.81 -5.36
C MET A 1 13.37 15.05 -5.85
N HIS A 2 13.07 16.21 -6.45
CA HIS A 2 11.73 16.52 -6.94
C HIS A 2 11.51 15.89 -8.32
N LYS A 3 10.32 15.32 -8.55
CA LYS A 3 9.98 14.55 -9.78
C LYS A 3 10.31 15.28 -11.07
N ASN A 4 10.11 16.60 -11.11
CA ASN A 4 10.33 17.41 -12.31
C ASN A 4 11.81 17.60 -12.68
N TYR A 5 12.73 17.26 -11.78
CA TYR A 5 14.18 17.36 -12.01
C TYR A 5 14.85 15.99 -12.11
N TYR A 6 14.07 14.92 -12.12
CA TYR A 6 14.58 13.55 -12.17
C TYR A 6 14.83 13.13 -13.62
N ASP A 7 16.08 12.84 -13.95
CA ASP A 7 16.58 12.47 -15.28
C ASP A 7 17.06 11.01 -15.38
N GLY A 8 16.97 10.25 -14.29
CA GLY A 8 17.37 8.85 -14.23
C GLY A 8 16.31 7.85 -14.76
N PRO A 9 16.51 6.54 -14.52
CA PRO A 9 15.60 5.51 -15.00
C PRO A 9 14.16 5.66 -14.47
N PRO A 10 13.12 5.48 -15.31
CA PRO A 10 11.73 5.74 -14.95
C PRO A 10 11.25 5.03 -13.68
N GLU A 11 11.76 3.82 -13.43
CA GLU A 11 11.41 2.96 -12.30
C GLU A 11 11.81 3.56 -10.94
N TYR A 12 12.79 4.45 -10.90
CA TYR A 12 13.24 5.14 -9.69
C TYR A 12 12.68 6.56 -9.56
N ARG A 13 11.85 7.01 -10.52
CA ARG A 13 11.24 8.33 -10.48
C ARG A 13 10.47 8.51 -9.17
N PRO A 14 10.75 9.58 -8.40
CA PRO A 14 10.04 9.84 -7.16
C PRO A 14 8.56 10.13 -7.44
N LEU A 15 7.72 9.72 -6.50
CA LEU A 15 6.32 10.10 -6.44
C LEU A 15 6.17 11.39 -5.64
N SER A 16 5.29 12.27 -6.10
CA SER A 16 4.87 13.45 -5.35
C SER A 16 3.94 13.06 -4.19
N ALA A 17 3.77 13.96 -3.22
CA ALA A 17 2.83 13.77 -2.12
C ALA A 17 1.40 13.50 -2.63
N TRP A 18 0.98 14.18 -3.72
CA TRP A 18 -0.35 13.99 -4.30
C TRP A 18 -0.50 12.65 -5.03
N GLU A 19 0.58 12.14 -5.62
CA GLU A 19 0.59 10.78 -6.18
C GLU A 19 0.38 9.76 -5.05
N TYR A 20 1.09 9.88 -3.92
CA TYR A 20 0.87 8.99 -2.76
C TYR A 20 -0.56 9.09 -2.21
N PHE A 21 -1.08 10.31 -2.07
CA PHE A 21 -2.45 10.54 -1.63
C PHE A 21 -3.48 9.89 -2.56
N GLY A 22 -3.34 10.08 -3.89
CA GLY A 22 -4.23 9.49 -4.89
C GLY A 22 -4.17 7.96 -4.90
N TYR A 23 -2.98 7.37 -4.80
CA TYR A 23 -2.86 5.91 -4.64
C TYR A 23 -3.49 5.42 -3.34
N GLY A 24 -3.32 6.16 -2.24
CA GLY A 24 -3.98 5.86 -0.97
C GLY A 24 -5.51 5.84 -1.10
N LEU A 25 -6.09 6.84 -1.77
CA LEU A 25 -7.53 6.91 -2.01
C LEU A 25 -8.02 5.76 -2.90
N LEU A 26 -7.29 5.43 -3.97
CA LEU A 26 -7.62 4.31 -4.85
C LEU A 26 -7.61 2.98 -4.07
N ILE A 27 -6.57 2.75 -3.26
CA ILE A 27 -6.40 1.52 -2.47
C ILE A 27 -7.43 1.42 -1.34
N ALA A 28 -7.95 2.54 -0.84
CA ALA A 28 -9.00 2.55 0.18
C ALA A 28 -10.37 2.05 -0.34
N ILE A 29 -10.56 1.96 -1.66
CA ILE A 29 -11.78 1.38 -2.24
C ILE A 29 -11.77 -0.14 -2.01
N PRO A 30 -12.79 -0.76 -1.39
CA PRO A 30 -12.67 -2.15 -0.89
C PRO A 30 -12.22 -3.18 -1.94
N ILE A 31 -13.00 -3.36 -3.01
CA ILE A 31 -12.70 -4.40 -4.01
C ILE A 31 -11.68 -3.89 -5.03
N VAL A 32 -11.94 -2.72 -5.63
CA VAL A 32 -11.07 -2.15 -6.66
C VAL A 32 -9.69 -1.82 -6.10
N GLY A 33 -9.65 -1.20 -4.93
CA GLY A 33 -8.40 -0.85 -4.26
C GLY A 33 -7.61 -2.06 -3.82
N PHE A 34 -8.26 -3.14 -3.36
CA PHE A 34 -7.57 -4.39 -3.05
C PHE A 34 -6.90 -5.01 -4.29
N VAL A 35 -7.61 -5.10 -5.42
CA VAL A 35 -7.05 -5.59 -6.68
C VAL A 35 -5.87 -4.71 -7.14
N MET A 36 -6.04 -3.39 -7.09
CA MET A 36 -4.98 -2.44 -7.46
C MET A 36 -3.77 -2.53 -6.51
N MET A 37 -3.99 -2.73 -5.22
CA MET A 37 -2.92 -2.92 -4.23
C MET A 37 -2.11 -4.18 -4.54
N LEU A 38 -2.75 -5.29 -4.91
CA LEU A 38 -2.06 -6.49 -5.34
C LEU A 38 -1.27 -6.23 -6.63
N TYR A 39 -1.92 -5.66 -7.65
CA TYR A 39 -1.27 -5.32 -8.92
C TYR A 39 0.00 -4.47 -8.71
N TYR A 40 -0.12 -3.37 -7.97
CA TYR A 40 1.01 -2.47 -7.71
C TYR A 40 2.07 -3.08 -6.80
N SER A 41 1.75 -4.07 -5.96
CA SER A 41 2.73 -4.78 -5.14
C SER A 41 3.70 -5.64 -5.96
N PHE A 42 3.31 -6.04 -7.16
CA PHE A 42 4.13 -6.86 -8.08
C PHE A 42 4.61 -6.09 -9.32
N ASP A 43 4.08 -4.90 -9.57
CA ASP A 43 4.50 -4.04 -10.68
C ASP A 43 5.89 -3.44 -10.48
N ASN A 44 6.76 -3.59 -11.48
CA ASN A 44 8.15 -3.11 -11.44
C ASN A 44 8.35 -1.74 -12.09
N SER A 45 7.32 -1.13 -12.66
CA SER A 45 7.46 0.14 -13.39
C SER A 45 7.73 1.35 -12.50
N ASN A 46 7.53 1.26 -11.18
CA ASN A 46 7.99 2.27 -10.22
C ASN A 46 8.20 1.68 -8.82
N ILE A 47 9.44 1.71 -8.32
CA ILE A 47 9.79 1.11 -7.03
C ILE A 47 9.13 1.79 -5.84
N ASN A 48 8.91 3.11 -5.91
CA ASN A 48 8.29 3.87 -4.84
C ASN A 48 6.81 3.49 -4.70
N ARG A 49 6.09 3.38 -5.82
CA ARG A 49 4.70 2.89 -5.86
C ARG A 49 4.60 1.46 -5.35
N ARG A 50 5.50 0.59 -5.81
CA ARG A 50 5.53 -0.82 -5.41
C ARG A 50 5.75 -0.99 -3.92
N ASN A 51 6.72 -0.26 -3.37
CA ASN A 51 7.01 -0.30 -1.94
C ASN A 51 5.84 0.25 -1.11
N PHE A 52 5.16 1.31 -1.59
CA PHE A 52 3.97 1.84 -0.94
C PHE A 52 2.81 0.83 -0.94
N ALA A 53 2.53 0.18 -2.07
CA ALA A 53 1.51 -0.87 -2.16
C ALA A 53 1.82 -2.07 -1.24
N ARG A 54 3.09 -2.51 -1.21
CA ARG A 54 3.55 -3.57 -0.29
C ARG A 54 3.43 -3.18 1.17
N TYR A 55 3.77 -1.94 1.52
CA TYR A 55 3.59 -1.42 2.86
C TYR A 55 2.11 -1.48 3.27
N LEU A 56 1.20 -1.02 2.42
CA LEU A 56 -0.25 -1.06 2.69
C LEU A 56 -0.77 -2.51 2.79
N LEU A 57 -0.30 -3.41 1.92
CA LEU A 57 -0.65 -4.83 1.98
C LEU A 57 -0.20 -5.46 3.29
N CYS A 58 1.08 -5.30 3.67
CA CYS A 58 1.62 -5.81 4.92
C CYS A 58 0.90 -5.20 6.13
N ASN A 59 0.62 -3.90 6.12
CA ASN A 59 -0.12 -3.24 7.18
C ASN A 59 -1.55 -3.78 7.30
N GLY A 60 -2.23 -4.04 6.18
CA GLY A 60 -3.54 -4.68 6.16
C GLY A 60 -3.51 -6.08 6.78
N ILE A 61 -2.48 -6.89 6.47
CA ILE A 61 -2.29 -8.20 7.09
C ILE A 61 -2.09 -8.07 8.60
N LEU A 62 -1.26 -7.12 9.07
CA LEU A 62 -1.04 -6.90 10.49
C LEU A 62 -2.34 -6.52 11.22
N VAL A 63 -3.14 -5.61 10.64
CA VAL A 63 -4.44 -5.21 11.20
C VAL A 63 -5.38 -6.42 11.31
N LEU A 64 -5.44 -7.28 10.28
CA LEU A 64 -6.25 -8.50 10.33
C LEU A 64 -5.79 -9.46 11.43
N VAL A 65 -4.48 -9.72 11.53
CA VAL A 65 -3.92 -10.63 12.55
C VAL A 65 -4.18 -10.11 13.96
N PHE A 66 -3.85 -8.85 14.24
CA PHE A 66 -4.07 -8.26 15.56
C PHE A 66 -5.55 -8.10 15.88
N GLY A 67 -6.40 -7.80 14.89
CA GLY A 67 -7.84 -7.71 15.05
C GLY A 67 -8.46 -9.06 15.46
N VAL A 68 -8.08 -10.14 14.77
CA VAL A 68 -8.52 -11.50 15.13
C VAL A 68 -8.03 -11.90 16.51
N PHE A 69 -6.77 -11.62 16.84
CA PHE A 69 -6.21 -11.92 18.16
C PHE A 69 -6.93 -11.16 19.28
N TRP A 70 -7.19 -9.86 19.09
CA TRP A 70 -7.93 -9.03 20.02
C TRP A 70 -9.36 -9.54 20.25
N ILE A 71 -10.06 -9.90 19.17
CA ILE A 71 -11.39 -10.51 19.25
C ILE A 71 -11.30 -11.83 20.02
N GLY A 72 -10.33 -12.69 19.70
CA GLY A 72 -10.11 -13.96 20.39
C GLY A 72 -10.00 -13.80 21.91
N ILE A 73 -9.19 -12.85 22.38
CA ILE A 73 -9.04 -12.57 23.83
C ILE A 73 -10.36 -12.13 24.48
N ASN A 74 -11.14 -11.28 23.81
CA ASN A 74 -12.32 -10.66 24.40
C ASN A 74 -13.58 -11.52 24.30
N TYR A 75 -13.64 -12.45 23.34
CA TYR A 75 -14.80 -13.31 23.09
C TYR A 75 -14.58 -14.77 23.50
N TYR A 76 -13.37 -15.19 23.90
CA TYR A 76 -13.19 -16.49 24.54
C TYR A 76 -13.91 -16.49 25.89
N PRO A 77 -14.88 -17.41 26.13
CA PRO A 77 -15.51 -17.51 27.43
C PRO A 77 -14.44 -17.85 28.47
N LYS A 78 -14.36 -17.02 29.53
CA LYS A 78 -13.49 -17.27 30.69
C LYS A 78 -14.00 -18.43 31.51
#